data_AF-A0A1Q7VK28-F1
#
_entry.id   AF-A0A1Q7VK28-F1
#
_cell.length_a   1.000
_cell.length_b   1.000
_cell.length_c   1.000
_cell.angle_alpha   90.00
_cell.angle_beta   90.00
_cell.angle_gamma   90.00
#
_symmetry.space_group_name_H-M   'P 1'
#
loop_
_entity.id
_entity.type
_entity.pdbx_description
1 polymer ?
#
loop_
_entity_poly.entity_id
_entity_poly.type
_entity_poly.pdbx_seq_one_letter_code
_entity_poly.pdbx_strand_id
1 'polypeptide(L)'
;MTINGGIARYGTGWFDPPAGLRGPIKHPILKPWAAEQMRLSNEELLAGKVGYPFLAQSRCWPGGVPGQLLWTTEPLYFIQTPKEVRILWQRDQWVRRIAMIERHSEHVKPSRYGESIGRYENGELVVDTVGIAAKKNSYIDMFRTPHTDKLHVVERFKVTADNKFLEALVKIEDEDTFNGPMYMTKRWRRDPNVWAESICAENNTDYFEHNLVPKPQAERPDF
;
A
#
# COMPACT_ATOMS: atom_id res chain seq x y z
N MET A 1 -16.53 -9.01 -2.16
CA MET A 1 -15.85 -10.19 -2.75
C MET A 1 -14.55 -10.37 -2.00
N THR A 2 -14.28 -11.55 -1.44
CA THR A 2 -13.04 -11.92 -0.73
C THR A 2 -11.95 -12.19 -1.77
N ILE A 3 -10.74 -11.63 -1.65
CA ILE A 3 -9.73 -11.67 -2.73
C ILE A 3 -8.30 -11.77 -2.17
N ASN A 4 -7.55 -12.82 -2.54
CA ASN A 4 -6.18 -13.11 -2.09
C ASN A 4 -5.16 -12.63 -3.16
N GLY A 5 -4.12 -11.90 -2.76
CA GLY A 5 -3.31 -11.08 -3.68
C GLY A 5 -2.10 -11.80 -4.27
N GLY A 6 -1.82 -11.59 -5.56
CA GLY A 6 -0.51 -11.87 -6.15
C GLY A 6 0.51 -10.77 -5.87
N ILE A 7 1.79 -10.98 -6.19
CA ILE A 7 2.84 -9.94 -6.07
C ILE A 7 2.48 -8.75 -6.98
N ALA A 8 2.61 -7.52 -6.46
CA ALA A 8 2.43 -6.31 -7.26
C ALA A 8 3.53 -6.21 -8.32
N ARG A 9 3.17 -5.85 -9.55
CA ARG A 9 4.12 -5.65 -10.64
C ARG A 9 4.24 -4.16 -10.91
N TYR A 10 5.45 -3.68 -10.81
CA TYR A 10 5.82 -2.32 -11.18
C TYR A 10 6.45 -2.34 -12.58
N GLY A 11 6.68 -1.16 -13.17
CA GLY A 11 7.30 -1.03 -14.48
C GLY A 11 8.63 -1.78 -14.63
N THR A 12 9.11 -1.91 -15.87
CA THR A 12 10.37 -2.59 -16.19
C THR A 12 11.53 -2.01 -15.38
N GLY A 13 12.28 -2.85 -14.68
CA GLY A 13 13.45 -2.42 -13.89
C GLY A 13 13.15 -2.08 -12.42
N TRP A 14 11.92 -2.24 -11.94
CA TRP A 14 11.55 -2.01 -10.54
C TRP A 14 11.86 -3.19 -9.59
N PHE A 15 12.91 -3.93 -9.91
CA PHE A 15 13.52 -4.96 -9.06
C PHE A 15 15.02 -4.77 -9.21
N ASP A 16 15.76 -4.81 -8.10
CA ASP A 16 17.23 -4.73 -8.12
C ASP A 16 17.84 -6.15 -8.23
N PRO A 17 18.31 -6.59 -9.41
CA PRO A 17 19.08 -7.83 -9.50
C PRO A 17 20.45 -7.67 -8.79
N PRO A 18 20.98 -8.68 -8.07
CA PRO A 18 20.47 -10.04 -7.91
C PRO A 18 19.80 -10.36 -6.54
N ALA A 19 19.11 -9.42 -5.88
CA ALA A 19 18.43 -9.73 -4.61
C ALA A 19 17.05 -9.08 -4.55
N GLY A 20 16.00 -9.87 -4.80
CA GLY A 20 14.59 -9.45 -4.89
C GLY A 20 13.96 -8.84 -3.63
N LEU A 21 14.76 -8.46 -2.65
CA LEU A 21 14.38 -7.75 -1.42
C LEU A 21 14.91 -6.30 -1.40
N ARG A 22 15.78 -5.91 -2.34
CA ARG A 22 16.37 -4.57 -2.40
C ARG A 22 15.60 -3.65 -3.33
N GLY A 23 15.48 -2.39 -2.93
CA GLY A 23 14.89 -1.35 -3.75
C GLY A 23 15.81 -0.92 -4.91
N PRO A 24 15.27 -0.56 -6.09
CA PRO A 24 16.03 -0.19 -7.28
C PRO A 24 16.58 1.25 -7.20
N ILE A 25 17.58 1.50 -6.35
CA ILE A 25 18.13 2.85 -6.06
C ILE A 25 18.71 3.59 -7.28
N LYS A 26 19.04 2.87 -8.36
CA LYS A 26 19.55 3.45 -9.61
C LYS A 26 18.45 3.76 -10.63
N HIS A 27 17.19 3.51 -10.29
CA HIS A 27 16.09 3.70 -11.22
C HIS A 27 15.92 5.19 -11.56
N PRO A 28 15.86 5.59 -12.84
CA PRO A 28 15.86 7.00 -13.24
C PRO A 28 14.60 7.76 -12.83
N ILE A 29 13.54 7.05 -12.43
CA ILE A 29 12.33 7.70 -11.91
C ILE A 29 12.53 8.31 -10.52
N LEU A 30 13.51 7.85 -9.74
CA LEU A 30 13.74 8.33 -8.39
C LEU A 30 14.51 9.65 -8.43
N LYS A 31 14.07 10.62 -7.63
CA LYS A 31 14.90 11.78 -7.29
C LYS A 31 16.02 11.37 -6.32
N PRO A 32 17.14 12.12 -6.27
CA PRO A 32 18.31 11.72 -5.49
C PRO A 32 18.05 11.42 -4.02
N TRP A 33 17.21 12.22 -3.35
CA TRP A 33 16.91 12.01 -1.94
C TRP A 33 16.10 10.72 -1.71
N ALA A 34 15.18 10.38 -2.63
CA ALA A 34 14.37 9.16 -2.52
C ALA A 34 15.23 7.92 -2.73
N ALA A 35 16.13 7.96 -3.72
CA ALA A 35 17.15 6.95 -3.93
C ALA A 35 18.06 6.78 -2.71
N GLU A 36 18.44 7.87 -2.05
CA GLU A 36 19.26 7.85 -0.83
C GLU A 36 18.53 7.18 0.35
N GLN A 37 17.24 7.51 0.59
CA GLN A 37 16.46 6.84 1.64
C GLN A 37 16.29 5.33 1.39
N MET A 38 16.08 4.95 0.12
CA MET A 38 16.04 3.55 -0.27
C MET A 38 17.41 2.87 -0.12
N ARG A 39 18.51 3.58 -0.38
CA ARG A 39 19.88 3.08 -0.18
C ARG A 39 20.13 2.74 1.30
N LEU A 40 19.74 3.62 2.22
CA LEU A 40 19.82 3.35 3.66
C LEU A 40 19.03 2.10 4.05
N SER A 41 17.82 1.94 3.50
CA SER A 41 17.00 0.75 3.73
C SER A 41 17.65 -0.53 3.19
N ASN A 42 18.29 -0.46 2.02
CA ASN A 42 19.07 -1.57 1.46
C ASN A 42 20.28 -1.91 2.34
N GLU A 43 20.96 -0.91 2.92
CA GLU A 43 22.08 -1.13 3.84
C GLU A 43 21.66 -1.82 5.13
N GLU A 44 20.50 -1.46 5.69
CA GLU A 44 19.96 -2.16 6.87
C GLU A 44 19.70 -3.65 6.57
N LEU A 45 19.15 -3.96 5.39
CA LEU A 45 18.93 -5.33 4.94
C LEU A 45 20.27 -6.07 4.76
N LEU A 46 21.24 -5.46 4.08
CA LEU A 46 22.55 -6.06 3.83
C LEU A 46 23.38 -6.27 5.10
N ALA A 47 23.25 -5.35 6.06
CA ALA A 47 23.89 -5.47 7.37
C ALA A 47 23.17 -6.45 8.32
N GLY A 48 22.05 -7.06 7.90
CA GLY A 48 21.26 -7.96 8.72
C GLY A 48 20.53 -7.27 9.88
N LYS A 49 20.46 -5.92 9.88
CA LYS A 49 19.67 -5.14 10.86
C LYS A 49 18.17 -5.38 10.69
N VAL A 50 17.76 -5.80 9.50
CA VAL A 50 16.40 -6.26 9.20
C VAL A 50 16.49 -7.50 8.33
N GLY A 51 15.78 -8.58 8.68
CA GLY A 51 15.81 -9.81 7.87
C GLY A 51 14.95 -9.77 6.60
N TYR A 52 13.95 -8.88 6.54
CA TYR A 52 12.99 -8.83 5.43
C TYR A 52 12.57 -7.39 5.07
N PRO A 53 12.13 -7.15 3.82
CA PRO A 53 11.51 -5.92 3.37
C PRO A 53 10.31 -5.54 4.25
N PHE A 54 10.13 -4.25 4.47
CA PHE A 54 9.12 -3.75 5.38
C PHE A 54 7.80 -3.54 4.66
N LEU A 55 6.75 -4.22 5.14
CA LEU A 55 5.36 -3.86 4.89
C LEU A 55 4.79 -3.30 6.18
N ALA A 56 4.23 -2.09 6.15
CA ALA A 56 3.64 -1.45 7.33
C ALA A 56 2.61 -2.36 8.02
N GLN A 57 1.86 -3.11 7.20
CA GLN A 57 0.83 -4.02 7.64
C GLN A 57 1.39 -5.19 8.46
N SER A 58 2.60 -5.65 8.13
CA SER A 58 3.33 -6.64 8.92
C SER A 58 3.70 -6.13 10.30
N ARG A 59 3.59 -4.82 10.57
CA ARG A 59 3.87 -4.17 11.85
C ARG A 59 2.68 -3.41 12.40
N CYS A 60 1.48 -3.84 12.03
CA CYS A 60 0.21 -3.31 12.55
C CYS A 60 0.03 -1.81 12.31
N TRP A 61 0.71 -1.30 11.27
CA TRP A 61 0.49 0.02 10.73
C TRP A 61 -0.31 -0.11 9.43
N PRO A 62 -1.30 0.75 9.18
CA PRO A 62 -1.94 0.79 7.87
C PRO A 62 -0.90 1.14 6.80
N GLY A 63 -0.94 0.42 5.68
CA GLY A 63 -0.02 0.57 4.55
C GLY A 63 -0.21 1.83 3.72
N GLY A 64 -1.22 2.65 4.04
CA GLY A 64 -1.57 3.84 3.30
C GLY A 64 -1.89 3.58 1.84
N VAL A 65 -1.72 4.56 0.95
CA VAL A 65 -2.07 4.43 -0.47
C VAL A 65 -0.82 4.67 -1.32
N PRO A 66 -0.49 3.76 -2.27
CA PRO A 66 -1.15 2.48 -2.55
C PRO A 66 -0.64 1.32 -1.69
N GLY A 67 0.27 1.57 -0.73
CA GLY A 67 0.98 0.52 0.02
C GLY A 67 0.05 -0.50 0.69
N GLN A 68 -1.16 -0.10 1.08
CA GLN A 68 -2.20 -1.00 1.63
C GLN A 68 -2.56 -2.15 0.68
N LEU A 69 -2.55 -1.93 -0.64
CA LEU A 69 -2.84 -2.94 -1.67
C LEU A 69 -1.81 -4.06 -1.73
N LEU A 70 -0.63 -3.85 -1.15
CA LEU A 70 0.47 -4.81 -1.21
C LEU A 70 0.31 -5.97 -0.25
N TRP A 71 -0.59 -5.87 0.72
CA TRP A 71 -0.91 -6.97 1.60
C TRP A 71 -1.62 -8.08 0.82
N THR A 72 -0.98 -9.26 0.73
CA THR A 72 -1.45 -10.38 -0.10
C THR A 72 -2.03 -11.53 0.70
N THR A 73 -1.64 -11.69 1.96
CA THR A 73 -1.89 -12.91 2.74
C THR A 73 -3.33 -13.03 3.23
N GLU A 74 -4.04 -11.91 3.29
CA GLU A 74 -5.38 -11.82 3.86
C GLU A 74 -6.29 -11.07 2.90
N PRO A 75 -7.57 -11.46 2.81
CA PRO A 75 -8.46 -10.91 1.82
C PRO A 75 -8.90 -9.48 2.12
N LEU A 76 -9.34 -8.82 1.05
CA LEU A 76 -10.05 -7.55 1.12
C LEU A 76 -11.47 -7.67 0.55
N TYR A 77 -12.35 -6.75 0.92
CA TYR A 77 -13.75 -6.73 0.49
C TYR A 77 -14.21 -5.31 0.13
N PHE A 78 -14.97 -5.17 -0.95
CA PHE A 78 -15.61 -3.92 -1.35
C PHE A 78 -17.09 -3.92 -0.96
N ILE A 79 -17.52 -2.92 -0.18
CA ILE A 79 -18.92 -2.57 0.02
C ILE A 79 -19.20 -1.35 -0.84
N GLN A 80 -20.19 -1.43 -1.72
CA GLN A 80 -20.49 -0.37 -2.68
C GLN A 80 -21.92 0.12 -2.49
N THR A 81 -22.07 1.44 -2.40
CA THR A 81 -23.35 2.13 -2.38
C THR A 81 -23.29 3.29 -3.39
N PRO A 82 -24.42 3.92 -3.75
CA PRO A 82 -24.38 5.10 -4.60
C PRO A 82 -23.59 6.29 -4.02
N LYS A 83 -23.39 6.36 -2.69
CA LYS A 83 -22.75 7.50 -2.02
C LYS A 83 -21.31 7.24 -1.60
N GLU A 84 -20.96 5.99 -1.33
CA GLU A 84 -19.63 5.61 -0.88
C GLU A 84 -19.29 4.17 -1.30
N VAL A 85 -18.00 3.94 -1.51
CA VAL A 85 -17.38 2.62 -1.56
C VAL A 85 -16.46 2.48 -0.35
N ARG A 86 -16.49 1.32 0.30
CA ARG A 86 -15.58 0.99 1.40
C ARG A 86 -14.75 -0.23 1.02
N ILE A 87 -13.44 -0.11 1.18
CA ILE A 87 -12.52 -1.24 1.11
C ILE A 87 -12.22 -1.67 2.54
N LEU A 88 -12.52 -2.92 2.84
CA LEU A 88 -12.25 -3.58 4.11
C LEU A 88 -11.07 -4.53 3.90
N TRP A 89 -10.11 -4.54 4.82
CA TRP A 89 -9.09 -5.59 4.88
C TRP A 89 -9.36 -6.48 6.08
N GLN A 90 -9.18 -7.79 5.92
CA GLN A 90 -9.37 -8.74 7.02
C GLN A 90 -8.40 -8.47 8.17
N ARG A 91 -7.18 -8.02 7.86
CA ARG A 91 -6.20 -7.61 8.85
C ARG A 91 -6.66 -6.36 9.60
N ASP A 92 -6.70 -6.45 10.93
CA ASP A 92 -7.08 -5.37 11.85
C ASP A 92 -8.43 -4.71 11.51
N GLN A 93 -9.24 -5.36 10.67
CA GLN A 93 -10.47 -4.81 10.10
C GLN A 93 -10.29 -3.39 9.54
N TRP A 94 -9.15 -3.10 8.91
CA TRP A 94 -8.91 -1.75 8.38
C TRP A 94 -9.94 -1.35 7.34
N VAL A 95 -10.33 -0.08 7.38
CA VAL A 95 -11.35 0.48 6.49
C VAL A 95 -10.79 1.69 5.77
N ARG A 96 -10.80 1.65 4.43
CA ARG A 96 -10.65 2.83 3.58
C ARG A 96 -12.01 3.22 3.02
N ARG A 97 -12.36 4.49 3.15
CA ARG A 97 -13.60 5.07 2.64
C ARG A 97 -13.31 5.84 1.36
N ILE A 98 -14.16 5.67 0.37
CA ILE A 98 -14.10 6.32 -0.93
C ILE A 98 -15.44 7.00 -1.13
N ALA A 99 -15.46 8.33 -1.16
CA ALA A 99 -16.68 9.10 -1.37
C ALA A 99 -17.03 9.16 -2.87
N MET A 100 -18.28 8.92 -3.24
CA MET A 100 -18.73 9.01 -4.63
C MET A 100 -19.15 10.45 -4.96
N ILE A 101 -18.16 11.35 -5.02
CA ILE A 101 -18.33 12.80 -5.25
C ILE A 101 -17.39 13.28 -6.36
N GLU A 102 -17.66 14.47 -6.89
CA GLU A 102 -16.95 15.00 -8.06
C GLU A 102 -15.59 15.64 -7.76
N ARG A 103 -15.39 16.16 -6.53
CA ARG A 103 -14.18 16.90 -6.16
C ARG A 103 -13.74 16.61 -4.74
N HIS A 104 -12.44 16.69 -4.54
CA HIS A 104 -11.81 16.67 -3.22
C HIS A 104 -12.18 17.90 -2.39
N SER A 105 -12.02 17.78 -1.08
CA SER A 105 -12.09 18.92 -0.17
C SER A 105 -10.99 19.92 -0.50
N GLU A 106 -11.26 21.22 -0.40
CA GLU A 106 -10.26 22.27 -0.63
C GLU A 106 -9.07 22.17 0.34
N HIS A 107 -9.34 21.70 1.56
CA HIS A 107 -8.34 21.50 2.60
C HIS A 107 -8.44 20.10 3.20
N VAL A 108 -7.60 19.20 2.71
CA VAL A 108 -7.53 17.82 3.20
C VAL A 108 -6.56 17.73 4.37
N LYS A 109 -7.05 17.30 5.55
CA LYS A 109 -6.18 16.96 6.68
C LYS A 109 -5.44 15.65 6.37
N PRO A 110 -4.09 15.61 6.35
CA PRO A 110 -3.39 14.40 5.96
C PRO A 110 -3.66 13.20 6.88
N SER A 111 -3.92 12.04 6.28
CA SER A 111 -4.18 10.78 6.99
C SER A 111 -3.49 9.59 6.31
N ARG A 112 -3.46 8.42 6.94
CA ARG A 112 -2.83 7.21 6.35
C ARG A 112 -3.47 6.83 5.02
N TYR A 113 -4.80 6.90 4.92
CA TYR A 113 -5.53 6.60 3.68
C TYR A 113 -5.83 7.83 2.81
N GLY A 114 -5.46 9.03 3.27
CA GLY A 114 -5.82 10.28 2.62
C GLY A 114 -7.33 10.51 2.53
N GLU A 115 -7.72 11.39 1.62
CA GLU A 115 -9.09 11.52 1.14
C GLU A 115 -9.20 10.83 -0.21
N SER A 116 -10.13 9.89 -0.34
CA SER A 116 -10.37 9.16 -1.59
C SER A 116 -11.75 9.52 -2.15
N ILE A 117 -11.81 9.90 -3.42
CA ILE A 117 -13.07 10.04 -4.16
C ILE A 117 -13.13 9.02 -5.29
N GLY A 118 -14.34 8.61 -5.65
CA GLY A 118 -14.57 7.54 -6.60
C GLY A 118 -15.57 7.91 -7.68
N ARG A 119 -15.38 7.35 -8.87
CA ARG A 119 -16.35 7.37 -9.98
C ARG A 119 -16.27 6.07 -10.77
N TYR A 120 -17.35 5.72 -11.46
CA TYR A 120 -17.34 4.59 -12.37
C TYR A 120 -17.12 5.06 -13.81
N GLU A 121 -16.17 4.45 -14.50
CA GLU A 121 -15.91 4.66 -15.92
C GLU A 121 -15.95 3.30 -16.61
N ASN A 122 -16.90 3.09 -17.52
CA ASN A 122 -17.03 1.82 -18.27
C ASN A 122 -17.12 0.56 -17.36
N GLY A 123 -17.75 0.69 -16.19
CA GLY A 123 -17.89 -0.40 -15.22
C GLY A 123 -16.66 -0.64 -14.33
N GLU A 124 -15.63 0.18 -14.44
CA GLU A 124 -14.45 0.16 -13.58
C GLU A 124 -14.55 1.25 -12.52
N LEU A 125 -14.17 0.95 -11.28
CA LEU A 125 -14.10 1.94 -10.22
C LEU A 125 -12.76 2.67 -10.32
N VAL A 126 -12.80 3.97 -10.62
CA VAL A 126 -11.65 4.86 -10.60
C VAL A 126 -11.65 5.63 -9.29
N VAL A 127 -10.57 5.50 -8.52
CA VAL A 127 -10.38 6.13 -7.23
C VAL A 127 -9.23 7.13 -7.35
N ASP A 128 -9.50 8.37 -7.00
CA ASP A 128 -8.53 9.46 -6.91
C ASP A 128 -8.24 9.75 -5.44
N THR A 129 -6.99 9.91 -5.04
CA THR A 129 -6.61 10.06 -3.64
C THR A 129 -5.47 11.03 -3.43
N VAL A 130 -5.70 11.95 -2.49
CA VAL A 130 -4.78 13.00 -2.06
C VAL A 130 -4.72 13.10 -0.53
N GLY A 131 -3.82 13.92 0.01
CA GLY A 131 -3.70 14.14 1.45
C GLY A 131 -3.18 12.90 2.19
N ILE A 132 -2.33 12.11 1.54
CA ILE A 132 -1.71 10.93 2.14
C ILE A 132 -0.56 11.39 3.02
N ALA A 133 -0.60 11.05 4.31
CA ALA A 133 0.35 11.57 5.28
C ALA A 133 1.74 10.93 5.11
N ALA A 134 2.76 11.73 4.80
CA ALA A 134 4.18 11.35 4.79
C ALA A 134 4.74 11.17 6.22
N LYS A 135 4.17 10.22 6.97
CA LYS A 135 4.58 9.86 8.33
C LYS A 135 5.60 8.72 8.32
N LYS A 136 6.28 8.53 9.45
CA LYS A 136 7.09 7.33 9.72
C LYS A 136 6.30 6.07 9.35
N ASN A 137 6.97 5.15 8.65
CA ASN A 137 6.40 3.89 8.17
C ASN A 137 5.30 4.04 7.11
N SER A 138 5.19 5.20 6.44
CA SER A 138 4.35 5.39 5.25
C SER A 138 5.23 5.29 4.01
N TYR A 139 5.07 4.22 3.25
CA TYR A 139 5.84 3.95 2.04
C TYR A 139 4.90 3.48 0.94
N ILE A 140 5.25 3.76 -0.31
CA ILE A 140 4.43 3.33 -1.44
C ILE A 140 4.60 1.83 -1.74
N ASP A 141 5.71 1.23 -1.30
CA ASP A 141 6.04 -0.17 -1.54
C ASP A 141 6.84 -0.86 -0.41
N MET A 142 7.13 -2.16 -0.60
CA MET A 142 7.91 -2.96 0.35
C MET A 142 9.40 -2.60 0.40
N PHE A 143 9.89 -1.89 -0.61
CA PHE A 143 11.28 -1.42 -0.70
C PHE A 143 11.50 -0.14 0.10
N ARG A 144 10.48 0.29 0.85
CA ARG A 144 10.44 1.55 1.60
C ARG A 144 10.65 2.76 0.70
N THR A 145 10.12 2.72 -0.54
CA THR A 145 10.14 3.89 -1.41
C THR A 145 9.37 5.04 -0.71
N PRO A 146 10.05 6.16 -0.39
CA PRO A 146 9.45 7.25 0.37
C PRO A 146 8.47 8.03 -0.50
N HIS A 147 7.70 8.91 0.14
CA HIS A 147 6.85 9.88 -0.54
C HIS A 147 6.70 11.14 0.33
N THR A 148 6.23 12.21 -0.28
CA THR A 148 5.90 13.48 0.37
C THR A 148 4.39 13.59 0.59
N ASP A 149 3.95 14.73 1.15
CA ASP A 149 2.54 15.09 1.27
C ASP A 149 1.90 15.46 -0.08
N LYS A 150 2.70 15.63 -1.15
CA LYS A 150 2.24 15.81 -2.52
C LYS A 150 1.90 14.51 -3.25
N LEU A 151 1.96 13.37 -2.55
CA LEU A 151 1.59 12.09 -3.13
C LEU A 151 0.12 12.12 -3.61
N HIS A 152 -0.04 11.85 -4.89
CA HIS A 152 -1.31 11.70 -5.58
C HIS A 152 -1.37 10.31 -6.20
N VAL A 153 -2.46 9.59 -5.95
CA VAL A 153 -2.62 8.21 -6.41
C VAL A 153 -3.97 8.04 -7.08
N VAL A 154 -3.94 7.53 -8.32
CA VAL A 154 -5.14 7.14 -9.06
C VAL A 154 -5.14 5.63 -9.23
N GLU A 155 -6.14 4.96 -8.67
CA GLU A 155 -6.33 3.52 -8.75
C GLU A 155 -7.56 3.20 -9.62
N ARG A 156 -7.39 2.32 -10.60
CA ARG A 156 -8.47 1.81 -11.46
C ARG A 156 -8.69 0.34 -11.16
N PHE A 157 -9.82 0.04 -10.52
CA PHE A 157 -10.22 -1.30 -10.13
C PHE A 157 -11.17 -1.91 -11.14
N LYS A 158 -10.87 -3.14 -11.57
CA LYS A 158 -11.64 -3.90 -12.54
C LYS A 158 -11.77 -5.36 -12.13
N VAL A 159 -12.99 -5.89 -12.21
CA VAL A 159 -13.20 -7.35 -12.18
C VAL A 159 -12.96 -7.91 -13.58
N THR A 160 -12.11 -8.92 -13.71
CA THR A 160 -11.82 -9.55 -15.00
C THR A 160 -13.07 -10.19 -15.59
N ALA A 161 -13.14 -10.30 -16.92
CA ALA A 161 -14.33 -10.80 -17.63
C ALA A 161 -14.73 -12.23 -17.21
N ASP A 162 -13.76 -13.05 -16.80
CA ASP A 162 -13.99 -14.41 -16.28
C ASP A 162 -14.46 -14.44 -14.81
N ASN A 163 -14.60 -13.28 -14.16
CA ASN A 163 -15.03 -13.10 -12.77
C ASN A 163 -14.13 -13.80 -11.73
N LYS A 164 -12.88 -14.13 -12.11
CA LYS A 164 -11.92 -14.83 -11.26
C LYS A 164 -10.97 -13.89 -10.53
N PHE A 165 -10.76 -12.67 -11.04
CA PHE A 165 -9.79 -11.75 -10.50
C PHE A 165 -10.32 -10.33 -10.36
N LEU A 166 -9.80 -9.63 -9.35
CA LEU A 166 -9.80 -8.18 -9.29
C LEU A 166 -8.41 -7.70 -9.71
N GLU A 167 -8.36 -6.70 -10.56
CA GLU A 167 -7.14 -6.02 -10.99
C GLU A 167 -7.22 -4.54 -10.61
N ALA A 168 -6.11 -4.00 -10.11
CA ALA A 168 -5.90 -2.58 -9.90
C ALA A 168 -4.73 -2.12 -10.77
N LEU A 169 -4.97 -1.15 -11.64
CA LEU A 169 -3.92 -0.34 -12.25
C LEU A 169 -3.78 0.94 -11.44
N VAL A 170 -2.59 1.23 -10.98
CA VAL A 170 -2.30 2.33 -10.07
C VAL A 170 -1.30 3.26 -10.74
N LYS A 171 -1.66 4.53 -10.84
CA LYS A 171 -0.77 5.64 -11.21
C LYS A 171 -0.38 6.37 -9.93
N ILE A 172 0.92 6.55 -9.72
CA ILE A 172 1.49 7.15 -8.53
C ILE A 172 2.28 8.38 -8.98
N GLU A 173 1.95 9.53 -8.42
CA GLU A 173 2.56 10.81 -8.74
C GLU A 173 2.97 11.51 -7.45
N ASP A 174 4.23 11.95 -7.43
CA ASP A 174 4.76 12.77 -6.36
C ASP A 174 5.92 13.53 -6.98
N GLU A 175 5.69 14.80 -7.30
CA GLU A 175 6.67 15.63 -8.00
C GLU A 175 7.95 15.82 -7.20
N ASP A 176 7.92 15.68 -5.88
CA ASP A 176 9.10 15.85 -5.03
C ASP A 176 9.90 14.55 -4.92
N THR A 177 9.27 13.39 -5.10
CA THR A 177 9.90 12.07 -5.02
C THR A 177 10.32 11.53 -6.39
N PHE A 178 9.53 11.76 -7.44
CA PHE A 178 9.69 11.11 -8.75
C PHE A 178 9.94 12.11 -9.89
N ASN A 179 10.69 11.67 -10.91
CA ASN A 179 10.89 12.41 -12.16
C ASN A 179 9.74 12.23 -13.17
N GLY A 180 8.72 11.45 -12.82
CA GLY A 180 7.54 11.18 -13.64
C GLY A 180 6.58 10.21 -12.95
N PRO A 181 5.40 9.93 -13.53
CA PRO A 181 4.43 9.02 -12.95
C PRO A 181 4.96 7.58 -12.92
N MET A 182 4.79 6.92 -11.78
CA MET A 182 5.07 5.50 -11.63
C MET A 182 3.78 4.70 -11.78
N TYR A 183 3.88 3.49 -12.33
CA TYR A 183 2.75 2.59 -12.51
C TYR A 183 2.96 1.28 -11.78
N MET A 184 1.91 0.84 -11.10
CA MET A 184 1.84 -0.44 -10.42
C MET A 184 0.58 -1.18 -10.86
N THR A 185 0.69 -2.47 -11.07
CA THR A 185 -0.47 -3.36 -11.25
C THR A 185 -0.53 -4.35 -10.10
N LYS A 186 -1.73 -4.56 -9.58
CA LYS A 186 -1.99 -5.53 -8.55
C LYS A 186 -3.18 -6.38 -8.95
N ARG A 187 -3.03 -7.69 -8.80
CA ARG A 187 -4.08 -8.66 -9.12
C ARG A 187 -4.35 -9.51 -7.90
N TRP A 188 -5.62 -9.70 -7.60
CA TRP A 188 -6.07 -10.60 -6.55
C TRP A 188 -6.99 -11.64 -7.16
N ARG A 189 -6.84 -12.90 -6.73
CA ARG A 189 -7.72 -14.01 -7.10
C ARG A 189 -8.89 -14.05 -6.13
N ARG A 190 -10.10 -14.27 -6.65
CA ARG A 190 -11.28 -14.53 -5.81
C ARG A 190 -10.97 -15.62 -4.80
N ASP A 191 -11.15 -15.28 -3.54
CA ASP A 191 -10.88 -16.14 -2.40
C ASP A 191 -12.21 -16.75 -1.93
N PRO A 192 -12.33 -18.09 -1.87
CA PRO A 192 -13.52 -18.76 -1.35
C PRO A 192 -13.57 -18.83 0.18
N ASN A 193 -12.51 -18.40 0.89
CA ASN A 193 -12.43 -18.53 2.34
C ASN A 193 -13.42 -17.63 3.07
N VAL A 194 -13.85 -18.10 4.24
CA VAL A 194 -14.71 -17.33 5.15
C VAL A 194 -13.87 -16.22 5.78
N TRP A 195 -14.45 -15.02 5.88
CA TRP A 195 -13.82 -13.89 6.55
C TRP A 195 -13.67 -14.21 8.04
N ALA A 196 -12.42 -14.38 8.48
CA ALA A 196 -12.08 -14.60 9.88
C ALA A 196 -11.58 -13.30 10.51
N GLU A 197 -11.78 -13.15 11.82
CA GLU A 197 -11.10 -12.10 12.57
C GLU A 197 -9.59 -12.30 12.50
N SER A 198 -8.86 -11.21 12.24
CA SER A 198 -7.40 -11.21 12.25
C SER A 198 -6.90 -9.94 12.92
N ILE A 199 -6.32 -10.12 14.12
CA ILE A 199 -5.73 -9.05 14.91
C ILE A 199 -4.20 -9.14 14.79
N CYS A 200 -3.60 -8.13 14.16
CA CYS A 200 -2.16 -8.06 13.94
C CYS A 200 -1.38 -7.99 15.26
N ALA A 201 -1.94 -7.36 16.29
CA ALA A 201 -1.23 -7.20 17.56
C ALA A 201 -0.98 -8.55 18.26
N GLU A 202 -1.93 -9.49 18.16
CA GLU A 202 -1.97 -10.74 18.92
C GLU A 202 -1.04 -11.84 18.37
N ASN A 203 -0.94 -11.99 17.04
CA ASN A 203 -0.31 -13.16 16.41
C ASN A 203 1.00 -12.87 15.67
N ASN A 204 1.62 -11.73 15.95
CA ASN A 204 2.73 -11.22 15.15
C ASN A 204 3.98 -11.08 16.01
N THR A 205 4.46 -12.24 16.47
CA THR A 205 5.74 -12.42 17.16
C THR A 205 6.82 -12.76 16.14
N ASP A 206 8.06 -12.34 16.38
CA ASP A 206 9.20 -12.76 15.56
C ASP A 206 9.66 -14.16 15.98
N TYR A 207 8.78 -15.15 15.78
CA TYR A 207 8.97 -16.52 16.26
C TYR A 207 10.27 -17.17 15.75
N PHE A 208 10.72 -16.76 14.56
CA PHE A 208 11.92 -17.29 13.91
C PHE A 208 13.15 -16.37 14.08
N GLU A 209 13.07 -15.35 14.94
CA GLU A 209 14.16 -14.41 15.23
C GLU A 209 14.77 -13.79 13.97
N HIS A 210 13.94 -13.43 13.01
CA HIS A 210 14.33 -12.87 11.72
C HIS A 210 14.71 -11.38 11.78
N ASN A 211 14.96 -10.85 12.97
CA ASN A 211 15.30 -9.45 13.22
C ASN A 211 14.33 -8.51 12.50
N LEU A 212 13.03 -8.75 12.70
CA LEU A 212 12.01 -8.01 11.99
C LEU A 212 11.89 -6.57 12.53
N VAL A 213 11.41 -5.63 11.70
CA VAL A 213 11.14 -4.25 12.17
C VAL A 213 10.25 -4.30 13.43
N PRO A 214 10.51 -3.49 14.48
CA PRO A 214 9.69 -3.50 15.68
C PRO A 214 8.24 -3.06 15.45
N LYS A 215 7.31 -3.63 16.21
CA LYS A 215 5.91 -3.16 16.28
C LYS A 215 5.84 -1.81 17.01
N PRO A 216 4.82 -0.97 16.74
CA PRO A 216 4.54 0.15 17.63
C PRO A 216 4.34 -0.35 19.06
N GLN A 217 5.03 0.30 20.00
CA GLN A 217 4.89 0.07 21.42
C GLN A 217 4.44 1.38 22.05
N ALA A 218 3.42 1.32 22.89
CA ALA A 218 3.05 2.43 23.73
C ALA A 218 4.03 2.48 24.92
N GLU A 219 4.62 3.64 25.19
CA GLU A 219 5.53 3.81 26.34
C GLU A 219 4.76 3.84 27.67
N ARG A 220 3.46 4.13 27.62
CA ARG A 220 2.54 4.20 28.75
C ARG A 220 1.19 3.64 28.31
N PRO A 221 0.41 3.02 29.22
CA PRO A 221 -0.96 2.65 28.90
C PRO A 221 -1.77 3.93 28.56
N ASP A 222 -2.64 3.81 27.57
CA ASP A 222 -3.50 4.93 27.12
C ASP A 222 -4.62 5.24 28.14
N PHE A 223 -4.72 4.45 29.22
CA PHE A 223 -5.66 4.57 30.33
C PHE A 223 -5.05 4.13 31.66
#